data_AF-A0A2N2SI96-F1
#
_entry.id   AF-A0A2N2SI96-F1
#
_cell.length_a   1.000
_cell.length_b   1.000
_cell.length_c   1.000
_cell.angle_alpha   90.00
_cell.angle_beta   90.00
_cell.angle_gamma   90.00
#
_symmetry.space_group_name_H-M   'P 1'
#
loop_
_entity.id
_entity.type
_entity.pdbx_description
1 polymer ?
#
loop_
_entity_poly.entity_id
_entity_poly.type
_entity_poly.pdbx_seq_one_letter_code
_entity_poly.pdbx_strand_id
1 'polypeptide(L)'
;GPVALMFGLSTTSASTVSLLLNLEAVLTAVIAWVVFRENADRRIVLGMVLIVAGGVVLAWPTGALGSSNWIGPLAIAFACVCWAIDNNLTRRVSAADALFIASSKGLLAGTVNCLLAASLGAVVPGDALLPALAVGLLGYGISLVMFVLALRGLGTARTGAYFSTAPFIGAAVALGLLGESAPPAFWFAAGLMGAGVWLHLTEHHAHEHLHDALEHSHAHAHDAHHQHLHTFEWDDERAHEHWHHHAPVVHKHPHFPDIHHRHSH
;
A
#
# COMPACT_ATOMS: atom_id res chain seq x y z
N GLY A 1 9.03 -13.18 2.43
CA GLY A 1 8.39 -12.07 3.15
C GLY A 1 8.52 -12.25 4.65
N PRO A 2 7.54 -12.88 5.34
CA PRO A 2 7.45 -12.88 6.80
C PRO A 2 8.68 -13.40 7.55
N VAL A 3 9.29 -14.50 7.09
CA VAL A 3 10.52 -15.04 7.70
C VAL A 3 11.68 -14.04 7.63
N ALA A 4 11.83 -13.32 6.51
CA ALA A 4 12.88 -12.30 6.35
C ALA A 4 12.60 -11.09 7.25
N LEU A 5 11.34 -10.70 7.41
CA LEU A 5 10.94 -9.67 8.37
C LEU A 5 11.32 -10.07 9.81
N MET A 6 10.97 -11.29 10.23
CA MET A 6 11.29 -11.79 11.57
C MET A 6 12.80 -11.84 11.83
N PHE A 7 13.58 -12.22 10.82
CA PHE A 7 15.04 -12.18 10.88
C PHE A 7 15.58 -10.73 10.96
N GLY A 8 14.99 -9.80 10.21
CA GLY A 8 15.37 -8.39 10.30
C GLY A 8 15.06 -7.78 11.68
N LEU A 9 13.92 -8.14 12.28
CA LEU A 9 13.52 -7.72 13.64
C LEU A 9 14.44 -8.26 14.74
N SER A 10 15.06 -9.43 14.56
CA SER A 10 16.00 -9.96 15.57
C SER A 10 17.38 -9.30 15.52
N THR A 11 17.66 -8.52 14.47
CA THR A 11 18.98 -7.92 14.22
C THR A 11 18.95 -6.40 14.07
N THR A 12 17.76 -5.79 14.08
CA THR A 12 17.53 -4.35 13.86
C THR A 12 16.48 -3.83 14.84
N SER A 13 16.61 -2.58 15.30
CA SER A 13 15.64 -1.99 16.24
C SER A 13 14.24 -1.91 15.63
N ALA A 14 13.20 -2.05 16.45
CA ALA A 14 11.81 -2.02 16.00
C ALA A 14 11.43 -0.68 15.36
N SER A 15 11.95 0.43 15.90
CA SER A 15 11.76 1.77 15.31
C SER A 15 12.34 1.88 13.90
N THR A 16 13.54 1.35 13.69
CA THR A 16 14.22 1.34 12.38
C THR A 16 13.49 0.43 11.40
N VAL A 17 13.15 -0.79 11.82
CA VAL A 17 12.35 -1.72 11.01
C VAL A 17 11.05 -1.05 10.59
N SER A 18 10.33 -0.43 11.52
CA SER A 18 9.05 0.22 11.23
C SER A 18 9.18 1.29 10.16
N LEU A 19 10.21 2.15 10.22
CA LEU A 19 10.42 3.16 9.19
C LEU A 19 10.81 2.54 7.85
N LEU A 20 11.67 1.51 7.84
CA LEU A 20 12.08 0.79 6.63
C LEU A 20 10.90 0.15 5.88
N LEU A 21 9.79 -0.15 6.56
CA LEU A 21 8.58 -0.65 5.90
C LEU A 21 7.97 0.33 4.88
N ASN A 22 8.29 1.63 4.95
CA ASN A 22 7.92 2.59 3.89
C ASN A 22 8.52 2.22 2.52
N LEU A 23 9.58 1.41 2.46
CA LEU A 23 10.14 0.90 1.20
C LEU A 23 9.14 0.04 0.43
N GLU A 24 8.19 -0.61 1.09
CA GLU A 24 7.15 -1.41 0.43
C GLU A 24 6.34 -0.58 -0.58
N ALA A 25 5.91 0.63 -0.19
CA ALA A 25 5.15 1.51 -1.08
C ALA A 25 5.97 1.90 -2.32
N VAL A 26 7.24 2.24 -2.12
CA VAL A 26 8.17 2.57 -3.21
C VAL A 26 8.37 1.37 -4.14
N LEU A 27 8.67 0.20 -3.59
CA LEU A 27 8.90 -1.01 -4.37
C LEU A 27 7.65 -1.44 -5.12
N THR A 28 6.47 -1.28 -4.51
CA THR A 28 5.17 -1.56 -5.14
C THR A 28 4.98 -0.67 -6.36
N ALA A 29 5.24 0.63 -6.22
CA ALA A 29 5.12 1.60 -7.30
C ALA A 29 6.19 1.42 -8.39
N VAL A 30 7.42 1.06 -8.04
CA VAL A 30 8.48 0.73 -9.02
C VAL A 30 8.11 -0.50 -9.84
N ILE A 31 7.57 -1.55 -9.21
CA ILE A 31 7.09 -2.73 -9.94
C ILE A 31 5.91 -2.35 -10.85
N ALA A 32 4.97 -1.54 -10.37
CA ALA A 32 3.87 -0.98 -11.18
C ALA A 32 4.40 -0.25 -12.43
N TRP A 33 5.38 0.62 -12.25
CA TRP A 33 5.97 1.39 -13.34
C TRP A 33 6.75 0.50 -14.33
N VAL A 34 7.61 -0.39 -13.86
CA VAL A 34 8.53 -1.15 -14.73
C VAL A 34 7.86 -2.36 -15.38
N VAL A 35 7.10 -3.14 -14.60
CA VAL A 35 6.52 -4.41 -15.04
C VAL A 35 5.16 -4.18 -15.69
N PHE A 36 4.34 -3.28 -15.12
CA PHE A 36 3.00 -3.00 -15.60
C PHE A 36 2.92 -1.75 -16.48
N ARG A 37 4.05 -1.04 -16.68
CA ARG A 37 4.18 0.14 -17.55
C ARG A 37 3.23 1.27 -17.20
N GLU A 38 2.95 1.45 -15.91
CA GLU A 38 2.16 2.57 -15.42
C GLU A 38 3.00 3.84 -15.36
N ASN A 39 2.44 4.97 -15.77
CA ASN A 39 3.19 6.22 -15.75
C ASN A 39 3.44 6.70 -14.31
N ALA A 40 4.70 7.02 -14.00
CA ALA A 40 5.09 7.62 -12.73
C ALA A 40 5.46 9.09 -12.96
N ASP A 41 4.70 9.99 -12.33
CA ASP A 41 4.98 11.41 -12.39
C ASP A 41 6.30 11.75 -11.67
N ARG A 42 6.97 12.83 -12.13
CA ARG A 42 8.28 13.25 -11.59
C ARG A 42 8.24 13.51 -10.08
N ARG A 43 7.08 13.96 -9.57
CA ARG A 43 6.85 14.21 -8.15
C ARG A 43 6.83 12.90 -7.34
N ILE A 44 6.20 11.85 -7.87
CA ILE A 44 6.22 10.50 -7.26
C ILE A 44 7.65 9.99 -7.18
N VAL A 45 8.39 10.09 -8.28
CA VAL A 45 9.78 9.61 -8.36
C VAL A 45 10.65 10.33 -7.33
N LEU A 46 10.49 11.65 -7.16
CA LEU A 46 11.20 12.39 -6.11
C LEU A 46 10.82 11.87 -4.71
N GLY A 47 9.54 11.60 -4.46
CA GLY A 47 9.09 11.00 -3.20
C GLY A 47 9.72 9.62 -2.95
N MET A 48 9.79 8.77 -3.98
CA MET A 48 10.45 7.47 -3.91
C MET A 48 11.93 7.60 -3.55
N VAL A 49 12.65 8.53 -4.21
CA VAL A 49 14.07 8.78 -3.95
C VAL A 49 14.30 9.22 -2.51
N LEU A 50 13.46 10.10 -1.97
CA LEU A 50 13.57 10.54 -0.57
C LEU A 50 13.36 9.40 0.43
N ILE A 51 12.36 8.55 0.19
CA ILE A 51 12.10 7.37 1.03
C ILE A 51 13.29 6.41 1.00
N VAL A 52 13.83 6.12 -0.20
CA VAL A 52 15.01 5.25 -0.36
C VAL A 52 16.23 5.86 0.32
N ALA A 53 16.45 7.17 0.17
CA ALA A 53 17.55 7.86 0.84
C ALA A 53 17.46 7.75 2.37
N GLY A 54 16.26 7.94 2.94
CA GLY A 54 16.03 7.71 4.37
C GLY A 54 16.30 6.26 4.78
N GLY A 55 15.89 5.28 3.97
CA GLY A 55 16.19 3.87 4.20
C GLY A 55 17.70 3.57 4.19
N VAL A 56 18.46 4.19 3.28
CA VAL A 56 19.93 4.07 3.24
C VAL A 56 20.57 4.68 4.48
N VAL A 57 20.09 5.84 4.94
CA VAL A 57 20.58 6.46 6.19
C VAL A 57 20.33 5.55 7.39
N LEU A 58 19.16 4.92 7.48
CA LEU A 58 18.83 3.97 8.55
C LEU A 58 19.65 2.67 8.49
N ALA A 59 19.94 2.20 7.29
CA ALA A 59 20.75 1.00 7.08
C ALA A 59 22.25 1.25 7.28
N TRP A 60 22.68 2.52 7.35
CA TRP A 60 24.08 2.87 7.44
C TRP A 60 24.66 2.48 8.82
N PRO A 61 25.74 1.68 8.88
CA PRO A 61 26.34 1.29 10.15
C PRO A 61 26.93 2.51 10.87
N THR A 62 26.44 2.83 12.06
CA THR A 62 26.92 3.96 12.88
C THR A 62 27.89 3.54 14.00
N GLY A 63 28.49 2.34 13.93
CA GLY A 63 29.35 1.79 15.00
C GLY A 63 30.85 1.77 14.69
N ALA A 64 31.67 2.10 15.70
CA ALA A 64 33.15 2.10 15.65
C ALA A 64 33.80 0.69 15.83
N LEU A 65 33.02 -0.39 15.86
CA LEU A 65 33.49 -1.76 16.08
C LEU A 65 32.83 -2.72 15.09
N GLY A 66 33.44 -2.89 13.90
CA GLY A 66 33.51 -4.14 13.13
C GLY A 66 32.25 -4.90 12.67
N SER A 67 31.04 -4.61 13.14
CA SER A 67 29.81 -5.32 12.73
C SER A 67 28.95 -4.42 11.84
N SER A 68 29.37 -4.25 10.60
CA SER A 68 28.55 -3.66 9.54
C SER A 68 27.38 -4.61 9.19
N ASN A 69 26.35 -4.67 10.03
CA ASN A 69 25.30 -5.67 9.83
C ASN A 69 24.15 -5.14 8.95
N TRP A 70 24.45 -4.92 7.66
CA TRP A 70 23.46 -4.59 6.63
C TRP A 70 22.43 -5.72 6.43
N ILE A 71 22.70 -6.92 6.97
CA ILE A 71 21.88 -8.11 6.77
C ILE A 71 20.45 -7.87 7.30
N GLY A 72 20.31 -7.21 8.45
CA GLY A 72 18.99 -6.88 9.01
C GLY A 72 18.17 -5.99 8.07
N PRO A 73 18.63 -4.77 7.76
CA PRO A 73 17.96 -3.88 6.80
C PRO A 73 17.72 -4.51 5.41
N LEU A 74 18.66 -5.31 4.89
CA LEU A 74 18.49 -6.02 3.62
C LEU A 74 17.40 -7.09 3.70
N ALA A 75 17.28 -7.81 4.82
CA ALA A 75 16.20 -8.77 5.03
C ALA A 75 14.83 -8.07 5.09
N ILE A 76 14.75 -6.89 5.71
CA ILE A 76 13.54 -6.05 5.70
C ILE A 76 13.22 -5.58 4.27
N ALA A 77 14.20 -5.05 3.54
CA ALA A 77 13.99 -4.65 2.15
C ALA A 77 13.52 -5.82 1.27
N PHE A 78 14.08 -7.02 1.46
CA PHE A 78 13.62 -8.23 0.78
C PHE A 78 12.19 -8.63 1.17
N ALA A 79 11.81 -8.46 2.44
CA ALA A 79 10.43 -8.63 2.87
C ALA A 79 9.49 -7.65 2.14
N CYS A 80 9.87 -6.37 2.05
CA CYS A 80 9.14 -5.36 1.29
C CYS A 80 9.05 -5.70 -0.21
N VAL A 81 10.09 -6.28 -0.82
CA VAL A 81 10.03 -6.74 -2.23
C VAL A 81 8.99 -7.85 -2.38
N CYS A 82 8.97 -8.84 -1.48
CA CYS A 82 7.98 -9.93 -1.53
C CYS A 82 6.55 -9.37 -1.43
N TRP A 83 6.32 -8.42 -0.53
CA TRP A 83 5.01 -7.77 -0.38
C TRP A 83 4.66 -6.87 -1.56
N ALA A 84 5.63 -6.15 -2.12
CA ALA A 84 5.41 -5.34 -3.32
C ALA A 84 4.98 -6.20 -4.52
N ILE A 85 5.57 -7.38 -4.69
CA ILE A 85 5.13 -8.37 -5.69
C ILE A 85 3.70 -8.82 -5.36
N ASP A 86 3.46 -9.22 -4.12
CA ASP A 86 2.15 -9.69 -3.66
C ASP A 86 1.04 -8.64 -3.85
N ASN A 87 1.30 -7.37 -3.56
CA ASN A 87 0.39 -6.24 -3.76
C ASN A 87 0.04 -6.07 -5.24
N ASN A 88 1.05 -6.09 -6.11
CA ASN A 88 0.85 -5.98 -7.56
C ASN A 88 0.09 -7.17 -8.15
N LEU A 89 0.35 -8.39 -7.68
CA LEU A 89 -0.40 -9.58 -8.09
C LEU A 89 -1.84 -9.53 -7.57
N THR A 90 -2.04 -9.09 -6.33
CA THR A 90 -3.37 -8.93 -5.71
C THR A 90 -4.23 -7.97 -6.51
N ARG A 91 -3.65 -6.87 -7.01
CA ARG A 91 -4.34 -5.94 -7.89
C ARG A 91 -4.85 -6.57 -9.20
N ARG A 92 -4.25 -7.65 -9.69
CA ARG A 92 -4.76 -8.35 -10.88
C ARG A 92 -5.99 -9.20 -10.59
N VAL A 93 -6.13 -9.68 -9.36
CA VAL A 93 -7.23 -10.55 -8.93
C VAL A 93 -8.25 -9.81 -8.06
N SER A 94 -8.09 -8.50 -7.84
CA SER A 94 -8.92 -7.69 -6.95
C SER A 94 -10.37 -7.49 -7.42
N ALA A 95 -10.71 -7.93 -8.64
CA ALA A 95 -12.09 -8.03 -9.10
C ALA A 95 -12.86 -9.20 -8.45
N ALA A 96 -12.15 -10.17 -7.85
CA ALA A 96 -12.77 -11.21 -7.04
C ALA A 96 -13.17 -10.69 -5.66
N ASP A 97 -14.03 -11.44 -4.96
CA ASP A 97 -14.51 -11.07 -3.64
C ASP A 97 -13.37 -10.83 -2.63
N ALA A 98 -13.45 -9.72 -1.90
CA ALA A 98 -12.39 -9.29 -0.98
C ALA A 98 -12.21 -10.27 0.20
N LEU A 99 -13.29 -10.88 0.69
CA LEU A 99 -13.21 -11.88 1.77
C LEU A 99 -12.56 -13.17 1.26
N PHE A 100 -12.87 -13.59 0.04
CA PHE A 100 -12.23 -14.73 -0.60
C PHE A 100 -10.71 -14.54 -0.76
N ILE A 101 -10.28 -13.38 -1.27
CA ILE A 101 -8.86 -13.05 -1.43
C ILE A 101 -8.15 -13.03 -0.06
N ALA A 102 -8.73 -12.32 0.92
CA ALA A 102 -8.14 -12.17 2.24
C ALA A 102 -8.04 -13.52 2.98
N SER A 103 -9.11 -14.32 2.99
CA SER A 103 -9.14 -15.62 3.67
C SER A 103 -8.20 -16.63 3.02
N SER A 104 -8.16 -16.70 1.69
CA SER A 104 -7.27 -17.61 0.96
C SER A 104 -5.80 -17.28 1.20
N LYS A 105 -5.43 -15.99 1.08
CA LYS A 105 -4.07 -15.52 1.37
C LYS A 105 -3.69 -15.77 2.82
N GLY A 106 -4.58 -15.45 3.75
CA GLY A 106 -4.36 -15.67 5.18
C GLY A 106 -4.13 -17.14 5.52
N LEU A 107 -4.98 -18.04 5.00
CA LEU A 107 -4.87 -19.48 5.26
C LEU A 107 -3.59 -20.07 4.65
N LEU A 108 -3.29 -19.74 3.40
CA LEU A 108 -2.08 -20.22 2.73
C LEU A 108 -0.82 -19.67 3.40
N ALA A 109 -0.75 -18.36 3.66
CA ALA A 109 0.40 -17.75 4.31
C ALA A 109 0.60 -18.26 5.74
N GLY A 110 -0.49 -18.39 6.51
CA GLY A 110 -0.45 -18.95 7.87
C GLY A 110 0.05 -20.39 7.88
N THR A 111 -0.51 -21.25 7.02
CA THR A 111 -0.11 -22.65 6.90
C THR A 111 1.36 -22.77 6.51
N VAL A 112 1.81 -22.05 5.47
CA VAL A 112 3.21 -22.07 5.02
C VAL A 112 4.16 -21.57 6.10
N ASN A 113 3.84 -20.46 6.79
CA ASN A 113 4.70 -19.94 7.86
C ASN A 113 4.77 -20.90 9.07
N CYS A 114 3.66 -21.53 9.46
CA CYS A 114 3.65 -22.54 10.52
C CYS A 114 4.47 -23.78 10.15
N LEU A 115 4.37 -24.26 8.90
CA LEU A 115 5.17 -25.38 8.41
C LEU A 115 6.66 -25.03 8.35
N LEU A 116 6.99 -23.83 7.88
CA LEU A 116 8.37 -23.34 7.89
C LEU A 116 8.93 -23.25 9.31
N ALA A 117 8.17 -22.68 10.24
CA ALA A 117 8.55 -22.60 11.65
C ALA A 117 8.81 -24.00 12.23
N ALA A 118 7.90 -24.97 11.99
CA ALA A 118 8.09 -26.35 12.41
C ALA A 118 9.34 -26.99 11.78
N SER A 119 9.58 -26.77 10.47
CA SER A 119 10.76 -27.30 9.76
C SER A 119 12.09 -26.71 10.26
N LEU A 120 12.06 -25.47 10.77
CA LEU A 120 13.19 -24.80 11.39
C LEU A 120 13.37 -25.20 12.86
N GLY A 121 12.55 -26.11 13.39
CA GLY A 121 12.62 -26.58 14.78
C GLY A 121 12.04 -25.59 15.79
N ALA A 122 11.20 -24.64 15.36
CA ALA A 122 10.54 -23.72 16.29
C ALA A 122 9.54 -24.48 17.18
N VAL A 123 9.54 -24.14 18.46
CA VAL A 123 8.64 -24.74 19.45
C VAL A 123 7.38 -23.88 19.56
N VAL A 124 6.25 -24.52 19.82
CA VAL A 124 5.00 -23.80 20.10
C VAL A 124 5.24 -22.87 21.31
N PRO A 125 5.04 -21.55 21.16
CA PRO A 125 5.23 -20.62 22.26
C PRO A 125 4.19 -20.94 23.33
N GLY A 126 4.59 -21.33 24.55
CA GLY A 126 3.66 -21.72 25.62
C GLY A 126 2.77 -20.55 26.05
N ASP A 127 3.22 -19.80 27.05
CA ASP A 127 2.44 -18.67 27.60
C ASP A 127 2.25 -17.51 26.60
N ALA A 128 3.11 -17.43 25.58
CA ALA A 128 3.03 -16.42 24.53
C ALA A 128 2.06 -16.75 23.38
N LEU A 129 1.43 -17.94 23.37
CA LEU A 129 0.48 -18.32 22.31
C LEU A 129 -0.71 -17.37 22.23
N LEU A 130 -1.40 -17.16 23.35
CA LEU A 130 -2.61 -16.32 23.38
C LEU A 130 -2.30 -14.86 23.01
N PRO A 131 -1.26 -14.20 23.57
CA PRO A 131 -0.84 -12.87 23.11
C PRO A 131 -0.49 -12.84 21.62
N ALA A 132 0.23 -13.83 21.09
CA ALA A 132 0.59 -13.86 19.67
C ALA A 132 -0.63 -13.99 18.76
N LEU A 133 -1.60 -14.83 19.13
CA LEU A 133 -2.88 -14.96 18.43
C LEU A 133 -3.70 -13.67 18.50
N ALA A 134 -3.70 -12.99 19.65
CA ALA A 134 -4.36 -11.69 19.81
C ALA A 134 -3.73 -10.61 18.91
N VAL A 135 -2.40 -10.55 18.82
CA VAL A 135 -1.69 -9.64 17.91
C VAL A 135 -2.06 -9.95 16.45
N GLY A 136 -2.13 -11.22 16.05
CA GLY A 136 -2.57 -11.60 14.72
C GLY A 136 -4.02 -11.22 14.44
N LEU A 137 -4.93 -11.47 15.38
CA LEU A 137 -6.35 -11.14 15.25
C LEU A 137 -6.57 -9.63 15.13
N LEU A 138 -5.98 -8.84 16.04
CA LEU A 138 -6.17 -7.39 16.07
C LEU A 138 -5.40 -6.69 14.94
N GLY A 139 -4.12 -7.02 14.80
CA GLY A 139 -3.19 -6.35 13.90
C GLY A 139 -3.36 -6.72 12.42
N TYR A 140 -3.77 -7.96 12.13
CA TYR A 140 -3.99 -8.42 10.75
C TYR A 140 -5.47 -8.64 10.45
N GLY A 141 -6.18 -9.40 11.28
CA GLY A 141 -7.59 -9.76 11.03
C GLY A 141 -8.54 -8.56 11.02
N ILE A 142 -8.75 -7.94 12.19
CA ILE A 142 -9.67 -6.81 12.37
C ILE A 142 -9.16 -5.59 11.60
N SER A 143 -7.85 -5.32 11.65
CA SER A 143 -7.23 -4.22 10.91
C SER A 143 -7.53 -4.28 9.40
N LEU A 144 -7.43 -5.45 8.77
CA LEU A 144 -7.68 -5.60 7.33
C LEU A 144 -9.16 -5.42 6.98
N VAL A 145 -10.08 -5.88 7.84
CA VAL A 145 -11.52 -5.58 7.68
C VAL A 145 -11.76 -4.07 7.77
N MET A 146 -11.20 -3.39 8.78
CA MET A 146 -11.31 -1.94 8.91
C MET A 146 -10.68 -1.19 7.72
N PHE A 147 -9.58 -1.70 7.18
CA PHE A 147 -8.95 -1.16 5.97
C PHE A 147 -9.87 -1.27 4.75
N VAL A 148 -10.50 -2.43 4.53
CA VAL A 148 -11.48 -2.63 3.45
C VAL A 148 -12.70 -1.71 3.62
N LEU A 149 -13.19 -1.51 4.85
CA LEU A 149 -14.27 -0.57 5.13
C LEU A 149 -13.85 0.89 4.90
N ALA A 150 -12.63 1.26 5.29
CA ALA A 150 -12.07 2.59 5.06
C ALA A 150 -11.95 2.89 3.56
N LEU A 151 -11.49 1.93 2.76
CA LEU A 151 -11.45 2.06 1.30
C LEU A 151 -12.83 2.41 0.72
N ARG A 152 -13.90 1.79 1.24
CA ARG A 152 -15.29 2.05 0.82
C ARG A 152 -15.82 3.39 1.31
N GLY A 153 -15.55 3.77 2.56
CA GLY A 153 -16.14 4.96 3.18
C GLY A 153 -15.36 6.26 2.97
N LEU A 154 -14.03 6.20 2.96
CA LEU A 154 -13.14 7.36 2.84
C LEU A 154 -12.63 7.57 1.41
N GLY A 155 -12.65 6.51 0.60
CA GLY A 155 -12.01 6.45 -0.71
C GLY A 155 -10.55 6.00 -0.61
N THR A 156 -10.03 5.49 -1.73
CA THR A 156 -8.67 4.95 -1.88
C THR A 156 -7.60 5.96 -1.50
N ALA A 157 -7.73 7.21 -1.96
CA ALA A 157 -6.78 8.29 -1.73
C ALA A 157 -6.54 8.57 -0.23
N ARG A 158 -7.63 8.82 0.52
CA ARG A 158 -7.54 9.12 1.96
C ARG A 158 -7.11 7.90 2.78
N THR A 159 -7.58 6.72 2.40
CA THR A 159 -7.20 5.47 3.10
C THR A 159 -5.71 5.17 2.90
N GLY A 160 -5.20 5.36 1.68
CA GLY A 160 -3.76 5.26 1.38
C GLY A 160 -2.94 6.26 2.18
N ALA A 161 -3.41 7.51 2.29
CA ALA A 161 -2.77 8.53 3.12
C ALA A 161 -2.64 8.12 4.59
N TYR A 162 -3.69 7.58 5.19
CA TYR A 162 -3.61 7.05 6.55
C TYR A 162 -2.66 5.86 6.64
N PHE A 163 -2.70 4.94 5.68
CA PHE A 163 -1.84 3.75 5.69
C PHE A 163 -0.35 4.12 5.62
N SER A 164 0.03 5.12 4.82
CA SER A 164 1.41 5.60 4.72
C SER A 164 1.96 6.23 6.01
N THR A 165 1.10 6.57 6.97
CA THR A 165 1.55 7.05 8.29
C THR A 165 1.88 5.94 9.28
N ALA A 166 1.41 4.70 9.03
CA ALA A 166 1.56 3.59 9.96
C ALA A 166 3.03 3.27 10.31
N PRO A 167 4.00 3.27 9.36
CA PRO A 167 5.43 3.15 9.65
C PRO A 167 5.96 4.15 10.70
N PHE A 168 5.48 5.39 10.67
CA PHE A 168 5.90 6.44 11.61
C PHE A 168 5.26 6.27 12.98
N ILE A 169 3.99 5.86 13.01
CA ILE A 169 3.29 5.53 14.26
C ILE A 169 3.97 4.33 14.93
N GLY A 170 4.27 3.27 14.18
CA GLY A 170 4.99 2.10 14.68
C GLY A 170 6.36 2.48 15.24
N ALA A 171 7.08 3.39 14.57
CA ALA A 171 8.34 3.92 15.07
C ALA A 171 8.17 4.71 16.38
N ALA A 172 7.17 5.60 16.47
CA ALA A 172 6.90 6.35 17.69
C ALA A 172 6.51 5.43 18.87
N VAL A 173 5.70 4.41 18.61
CA VAL A 173 5.32 3.38 19.59
C VAL A 173 6.54 2.60 20.05
N ALA A 174 7.42 2.19 19.13
CA ALA A 174 8.66 1.49 19.48
C ALA A 174 9.57 2.36 20.38
N LEU A 175 9.78 3.63 20.03
CA LEU A 175 10.56 4.55 20.86
C LEU A 175 9.94 4.76 22.25
N GLY A 176 8.61 4.93 22.33
CA GLY A 176 7.91 5.20 23.58
C GLY A 176 7.75 3.99 24.50
N LEU A 177 7.38 2.82 23.96
CA LEU A 177 7.08 1.63 24.75
C LEU A 177 8.28 0.71 24.96
N LEU A 178 9.20 0.63 24.00
CA LEU A 178 10.37 -0.26 24.08
C LEU A 178 11.63 0.46 24.59
N GLY A 179 11.56 1.79 24.78
CA GLY A 179 12.67 2.59 25.30
C GLY A 179 13.87 2.66 24.34
N GLU A 180 13.64 2.49 23.04
CA GLU A 180 14.69 2.53 22.04
C GLU A 180 15.30 3.93 21.91
N SER A 181 16.62 3.99 21.70
CA SER A 181 17.33 5.25 21.47
C SER A 181 17.32 5.63 20.00
N ALA A 182 16.85 6.84 19.68
CA ALA A 182 16.85 7.39 18.32
C ALA A 182 18.03 8.36 18.12
N PRO A 183 19.11 7.95 17.45
CA PRO A 183 20.23 8.85 17.15
C PRO A 183 19.80 9.97 16.18
N PRO A 184 20.57 11.06 16.05
CA PRO A 184 20.25 12.15 15.11
C PRO A 184 20.03 11.67 13.66
N ALA A 185 20.78 10.66 13.22
CA ALA A 185 20.62 10.04 11.90
C ALA A 185 19.22 9.42 11.70
N PHE A 186 18.63 8.86 12.75
CA PHE A 186 17.26 8.33 12.72
C PHE A 186 16.24 9.42 12.44
N TRP A 187 16.34 10.56 13.12
CA TRP A 187 15.43 11.70 12.91
C TRP A 187 15.59 12.32 11.52
N PHE A 188 16.82 12.40 11.03
CA PHE A 188 17.09 12.83 9.66
C PHE A 188 16.43 11.88 8.64
N ALA A 189 16.59 10.57 8.82
CA ALA A 189 15.93 9.58 7.96
C ALA A 189 14.40 9.67 8.04
N ALA A 190 13.83 9.76 9.24
CA ALA A 190 12.40 9.94 9.44
C ALA A 190 11.89 11.19 8.71
N GLY A 191 12.63 12.30 8.75
CA GLY A 191 12.32 13.52 8.01
C GLY A 191 12.33 13.32 6.49
N LEU A 192 13.36 12.65 5.95
CA LEU A 192 13.43 12.32 4.53
C LEU A 192 12.26 11.45 4.08
N MET A 193 12.00 10.36 4.81
CA MET A 193 10.91 9.44 4.48
C MET A 193 9.55 10.14 4.61
N GLY A 194 9.36 10.97 5.63
CA GLY A 194 8.14 11.75 5.83
C GLY A 194 7.90 12.74 4.70
N ALA A 195 8.95 13.44 4.24
CA ALA A 195 8.87 14.31 3.07
C ALA A 195 8.51 13.53 1.79
N GLY A 196 9.09 12.33 1.61
CA GLY A 196 8.76 11.49 0.46
C GLY A 196 7.32 10.98 0.47
N VAL A 197 6.82 10.53 1.62
CA VAL A 197 5.41 10.18 1.80
C VAL A 197 4.51 11.39 1.54
N TRP A 198 4.85 12.55 2.08
CA TRP A 198 4.09 13.77 1.83
C TRP A 198 4.01 14.12 0.32
N LEU A 199 5.09 13.93 -0.44
CA LEU A 199 5.07 14.13 -1.89
C LEU A 199 4.14 13.14 -2.61
N HIS A 200 4.11 11.87 -2.19
CA HIS A 200 3.17 10.87 -2.72
C HIS A 200 1.71 11.23 -2.41
N LEU A 201 1.43 11.73 -1.21
CA LEU A 201 0.06 12.02 -0.78
C LEU A 201 -0.51 13.33 -1.31
N THR A 202 0.35 14.31 -1.59
CA THR A 202 -0.06 15.64 -2.10
C THR A 202 -0.05 15.71 -3.62
N GLU A 203 0.24 14.61 -4.29
CA GLU A 203 0.14 14.54 -5.72
C GLU A 203 -1.31 14.58 -6.17
N HIS A 204 -1.56 15.44 -7.16
CA HIS A 204 -2.83 15.49 -7.86
C HIS A 204 -2.66 14.68 -9.14
N HIS A 205 -3.15 13.43 -9.14
CA HIS A 205 -3.17 12.58 -10.33
C HIS A 205 -4.18 13.13 -11.34
N ALA A 206 -3.79 14.17 -12.08
CA ALA A 206 -4.59 14.73 -13.16
C ALA A 206 -3.89 14.39 -14.47
N HIS A 207 -4.28 13.27 -15.08
CA HIS A 207 -3.84 12.86 -16.40
C HIS A 207 -5.03 12.86 -17.36
N GLU A 208 -4.76 13.12 -18.63
CA GLU A 208 -5.74 12.88 -19.69
C GLU A 208 -5.96 11.38 -19.81
N HIS A 209 -7.22 10.96 -19.80
CA HIS A 209 -7.61 9.62 -20.18
C HIS A 209 -8.50 9.69 -21.41
N LEU A 210 -8.30 8.73 -22.31
CA LEU A 210 -9.29 8.41 -23.33
C LEU A 210 -10.26 7.41 -22.69
N HIS A 211 -11.52 7.79 -22.57
CA HIS A 211 -12.57 6.80 -22.33
C HIS A 211 -12.89 6.15 -23.67
N ASP A 212 -12.66 4.84 -23.79
CA ASP A 212 -13.17 4.07 -24.92
C ASP A 212 -14.71 4.09 -24.88
N ALA A 213 -15.34 3.89 -26.05
CA ALA A 213 -16.79 3.81 -26.14
C ALA A 213 -17.32 2.71 -25.20
N LEU A 214 -18.14 3.09 -24.22
CA LEU A 214 -18.71 2.20 -23.23
C LEU A 214 -20.23 2.34 -23.22
N GLU A 215 -20.93 1.20 -23.27
CA GLU A 215 -22.37 1.12 -23.09
C GLU A 215 -22.68 0.60 -21.69
N HIS A 216 -23.43 1.39 -20.92
CA HIS A 216 -23.89 0.99 -19.59
C HIS A 216 -25.17 1.72 -19.20
N SER A 217 -25.77 1.31 -18.08
CA SER A 217 -26.89 2.00 -17.45
C SER A 217 -26.51 2.41 -16.04
N HIS A 218 -26.65 3.70 -15.75
CA HIS A 218 -26.57 4.25 -14.40
C HIS A 218 -27.44 5.50 -14.32
N ALA A 219 -27.86 5.84 -13.10
CA ALA A 219 -28.57 7.08 -12.84
C ALA A 219 -27.65 8.29 -13.05
N HIS A 220 -28.07 9.24 -13.89
CA HIS A 220 -27.30 10.43 -14.21
C HIS A 220 -28.21 11.62 -14.53
N ALA A 221 -27.63 12.82 -14.43
CA ALA A 221 -28.19 14.06 -14.95
C ALA A 221 -27.32 14.52 -16.13
N HIS A 222 -27.87 15.35 -17.01
CA HIS A 222 -27.11 15.86 -18.17
C HIS A 222 -26.01 16.81 -17.72
N ASP A 223 -24.77 16.44 -18.03
CA ASP A 223 -23.56 17.24 -17.80
C ASP A 223 -22.67 17.20 -19.06
N ALA A 224 -21.40 17.57 -18.94
CA ALA A 224 -20.45 17.50 -20.06
C ALA A 224 -20.21 16.06 -20.57
N HIS A 225 -20.49 15.03 -19.75
CA HIS A 225 -20.25 13.62 -20.03
C HIS A 225 -21.50 12.86 -20.49
N HIS A 226 -22.68 13.38 -20.15
CA HIS A 226 -23.98 12.77 -20.43
C HIS A 226 -24.77 13.62 -21.44
N GLN A 227 -24.18 13.82 -22.62
CA GLN A 227 -24.80 14.49 -23.75
C GLN A 227 -25.45 13.43 -24.67
N HIS A 228 -26.72 13.10 -24.41
CA HIS A 228 -27.49 12.21 -25.30
C HIS A 228 -28.94 12.68 -25.44
N LEU A 229 -29.58 12.25 -26.52
CA LEU A 229 -30.96 12.57 -26.83
C LEU A 229 -31.88 11.50 -26.24
N HIS A 230 -32.93 11.95 -25.56
CA HIS A 230 -34.01 11.08 -25.13
C HIS A 230 -34.97 10.83 -26.28
N THR A 231 -35.43 9.58 -26.44
CA THR A 231 -36.52 9.24 -27.38
C THR A 231 -37.90 9.47 -26.77
N PHE A 232 -37.98 10.03 -25.56
CA PHE A 232 -39.19 10.30 -24.79
C PHE A 232 -39.11 11.72 -24.18
N GLU A 233 -40.25 12.31 -23.83
CA GLU A 233 -40.29 13.61 -23.14
C GLU A 233 -39.60 13.50 -21.77
N TRP A 234 -38.57 14.32 -21.56
CA TRP A 234 -37.75 14.32 -20.37
C TRP A 234 -37.67 15.72 -19.74
N ASP A 235 -37.64 15.76 -18.40
CA ASP A 235 -37.51 16.97 -17.58
C ASP A 235 -36.04 17.13 -17.16
N ASP A 236 -35.36 18.16 -17.69
CA ASP A 236 -33.91 18.39 -17.57
C ASP A 236 -33.40 18.51 -16.11
N GLU A 237 -34.27 18.71 -15.13
CA GLU A 237 -33.89 18.89 -13.73
C GLU A 237 -33.76 17.60 -12.91
N ARG A 238 -34.12 16.43 -13.48
CA ARG A 238 -34.10 15.15 -12.74
C ARG A 238 -32.94 14.25 -13.15
N ALA A 239 -32.59 13.30 -12.29
CA ALA A 239 -31.70 12.19 -12.65
C ALA A 239 -32.52 11.06 -13.30
N HIS A 240 -32.01 10.44 -14.35
CA HIS A 240 -32.61 9.30 -15.04
C HIS A 240 -31.62 8.15 -15.20
N GLU A 241 -32.15 6.94 -15.34
CA GLU A 241 -31.39 5.73 -15.60
C GLU A 241 -31.95 5.03 -16.84
N HIS A 242 -31.12 4.91 -17.86
CA HIS A 242 -31.40 4.10 -19.05
C HIS A 242 -30.10 3.65 -19.70
N TRP A 243 -30.20 2.71 -20.62
CA TRP A 243 -29.08 2.26 -21.42
C TRP A 243 -28.61 3.38 -22.35
N HIS A 244 -27.38 3.87 -22.19
CA HIS A 244 -26.83 4.93 -23.03
C HIS A 244 -25.37 4.65 -23.40
N HIS A 245 -24.97 5.21 -24.54
CA HIS A 245 -23.65 5.05 -25.12
C HIS A 245 -22.83 6.33 -24.90
N HIS A 246 -21.68 6.21 -24.24
CA HIS A 246 -20.71 7.31 -24.18
C HIS A 246 -19.82 7.28 -25.41
N ALA A 247 -19.77 8.39 -26.15
CA ALA A 247 -18.76 8.59 -27.19
C ALA A 247 -17.36 8.68 -26.55
N PRO A 248 -16.28 8.40 -27.30
CA PRO A 248 -14.93 8.57 -26.78
C PRO A 248 -14.69 10.03 -26.39
N VAL A 249 -14.45 10.27 -25.10
CA VAL A 249 -14.17 11.60 -24.56
C VAL A 249 -12.78 11.61 -23.94
N VAL A 250 -11.98 12.59 -24.36
CA VAL A 250 -10.74 12.95 -23.68
C VAL A 250 -11.08 13.98 -22.62
N HIS A 251 -10.83 13.64 -21.36
CA HIS A 251 -10.94 14.61 -20.29
C HIS A 251 -9.90 14.36 -19.20
N LYS A 252 -9.75 15.35 -18.32
CA LYS A 252 -8.80 15.36 -17.23
C LYS A 252 -9.53 15.51 -15.91
N HIS A 253 -9.56 14.45 -15.11
CA HIS A 253 -10.01 14.53 -13.72
C HIS A 253 -9.04 13.78 -12.80
N PRO A 254 -9.08 14.05 -11.48
CA PRO A 254 -8.35 13.24 -10.51
C PRO A 254 -8.79 11.78 -10.60
N HIS A 255 -7.87 10.86 -10.85
CA HIS A 255 -8.19 9.42 -10.87
C HIS A 255 -7.22 8.62 -9.99
N PHE A 256 -7.73 7.54 -9.41
CA PHE A 256 -6.93 6.50 -8.74
C PHE A 256 -7.17 5.19 -9.48
N PRO A 257 -6.30 4.18 -9.36
CA PRO A 257 -6.46 2.94 -10.12
C PRO A 257 -7.79 2.24 -9.78
N ASP A 258 -8.79 2.45 -10.63
CA ASP A 258 -10.08 1.78 -10.57
C ASP A 258 -10.01 0.48 -11.37
N ILE A 259 -10.58 -0.58 -10.81
CA ILE A 259 -10.73 -1.89 -11.45
C ILE A 259 -11.71 -1.84 -12.63
N HIS A 260 -12.65 -0.91 -12.63
CA HIS A 260 -13.67 -0.75 -13.66
C HIS A 260 -13.23 0.18 -14.80
N HIS A 261 -12.24 1.03 -14.55
CA HIS A 261 -11.69 1.96 -15.54
C HIS A 261 -10.18 1.71 -15.72
N ARG A 262 -9.85 0.58 -16.37
CA ARG A 262 -8.49 0.34 -16.86
C ARG A 262 -8.28 1.16 -18.13
N HIS A 263 -7.67 2.33 -17.99
CA HIS A 263 -7.33 3.18 -19.12
C HIS A 263 -6.07 2.65 -19.81
N SER A 264 -6.12 2.60 -21.15
CA SER A 264 -4.88 2.59 -21.94
C SER A 264 -4.31 4.01 -21.91
N HIS A 265 -3.04 4.13 -21.54
CA HIS A 265 -2.28 5.37 -21.58
C HIS A 265 -1.37 5.37 -22.81
#